data_AF-A0A2X1PN62-F1
#
_entry.id   AF-A0A2X1PN62-F1
#
_cell.length_a   1.000
_cell.length_b   1.000
_cell.length_c   1.000
_cell.angle_alpha   90.00
_cell.angle_beta   90.00
_cell.angle_gamma   90.00
#
_symmetry.space_group_name_H-M   'P 1'
#
loop_
_entity.id
_entity.type
_entity.pdbx_description
1 polymer ?
#
loop_
_entity_poly.entity_id
_entity_poly.type
_entity_poly.pdbx_seq_one_letter_code
_entity_poly.pdbx_strand_id
1 'polypeptide(L)' 'MYLTKAQTWQLADELGVLNYVQKHTHTCYEGIEGGCGKCPSCILRNKGLKKYLTQKGRKNV' A
#
# COMPACT_ATOMS: atom_id res chain seq x y z
N MET A 1 -8.73 -13.56 -4.88
CA MET A 1 -7.53 -12.68 -4.81
C MET A 1 -6.53 -13.34 -3.87
N TYR A 2 -5.38 -13.81 -4.38
CA TYR A 2 -4.46 -14.70 -3.64
C TYR A 2 -3.34 -13.98 -2.88
N LEU A 3 -3.28 -12.64 -2.95
CA LEU A 3 -2.29 -11.82 -2.25
C LEU A 3 -2.96 -10.98 -1.15
N THR A 4 -2.31 -10.91 0.01
CA THR A 4 -2.59 -9.88 1.02
C THR A 4 -2.16 -8.51 0.51
N LYS A 5 -2.67 -7.41 1.10
CA LYS A 5 -2.24 -6.07 0.68
C LYS A 5 -0.77 -5.77 0.93
N ALA A 6 -0.16 -6.36 1.95
CA ALA A 6 1.29 -6.26 2.13
C ALA A 6 2.05 -6.92 0.98
N GLN A 7 1.61 -8.11 0.54
CA GLN A 7 2.20 -8.77 -0.63
C GLN A 7 1.93 -8.00 -1.93
N THR A 8 0.78 -7.34 -2.08
CA THR A 8 0.53 -6.45 -3.22
C THR A 8 1.50 -5.25 -3.24
N TRP A 9 1.82 -4.67 -2.07
CA TRP A 9 2.82 -3.61 -1.98
C TRP A 9 4.24 -4.11 -2.29
N GLN A 10 4.58 -5.31 -1.82
CA GLN A 10 5.84 -5.96 -2.18
C GLN A 10 5.97 -6.15 -3.68
N LEU A 11 4.92 -6.65 -4.35
CA LEU A 11 4.91 -6.82 -5.80
C LEU A 11 5.14 -5.49 -6.54
N ALA A 12 4.52 -4.39 -6.09
CA ALA A 12 4.75 -3.07 -6.67
C ALA A 12 6.20 -2.59 -6.52
N ASP A 13 6.86 -2.94 -5.40
CA ASP A 13 8.28 -2.64 -5.17
C ASP A 13 9.21 -3.51 -6.02
N GLU A 14 8.93 -4.81 -6.15
CA GLU A 14 9.68 -5.73 -7.01
C GLU A 14 9.64 -5.30 -8.49
N LEU A 15 8.54 -4.70 -8.91
CA LEU A 15 8.36 -4.12 -10.24
C LEU A 15 8.95 -2.71 -10.39
N GLY A 16 9.51 -2.12 -9.33
CA GLY A 16 10.11 -0.78 -9.35
C GLY A 16 9.11 0.38 -9.42
N VAL A 17 7.81 0.12 -9.19
CA VAL A 17 6.72 1.11 -9.35
C VAL A 17 6.02 1.48 -8.04
N LEU A 18 6.60 1.13 -6.88
CA LEU A 18 6.03 1.39 -5.56
C LEU A 18 5.58 2.85 -5.37
N ASN A 19 6.47 3.80 -5.67
CA ASN A 19 6.20 5.24 -5.53
C ASN A 19 5.07 5.71 -6.45
N TYR A 20 5.01 5.18 -7.68
CA TYR A 20 3.97 5.53 -8.63
C TYR A 20 2.60 5.05 -8.14
N VAL A 21 2.51 3.79 -7.73
CA VAL A 21 1.29 3.21 -7.18
C VAL A 21 0.84 3.98 -5.93
N GLN A 22 1.77 4.33 -5.05
CA GLN A 22 1.43 5.06 -3.82
C GLN A 22 0.84 6.45 -4.08
N LYS A 23 1.39 7.21 -5.04
CA LYS A 23 1.03 8.61 -5.26
C LYS A 23 -0.06 8.83 -6.31
N HIS A 24 -0.16 7.94 -7.30
CA HIS A 24 -0.98 8.19 -8.50
C HIS A 24 -2.17 7.22 -8.66
N THR A 25 -2.47 6.38 -7.67
CA THR A 25 -3.64 5.48 -7.73
C THR A 25 -4.71 5.85 -6.72
N HIS A 26 -5.96 5.76 -7.15
CA HIS A 26 -7.12 5.98 -6.32
C HIS A 26 -7.61 4.69 -5.65
N THR A 27 -8.01 4.78 -4.38
CA THR A 27 -8.58 3.64 -3.62
C THR A 27 -9.63 4.08 -2.61
N CYS A 28 -9.62 5.36 -2.21
CA CYS A 28 -10.52 5.90 -1.21
C CYS A 28 -11.98 5.79 -1.67
N TYR A 29 -12.89 5.37 -0.80
CA TYR A 29 -14.31 5.38 -1.15
C TYR A 29 -14.92 6.79 -1.22
N GLU A 30 -14.27 7.77 -0.59
CA GLU A 30 -14.74 9.15 -0.53
C GLU A 30 -14.17 10.04 -1.65
N GLY A 31 -13.42 9.49 -2.61
CA GLY A 31 -12.86 10.31 -3.70
C GLY A 31 -11.68 11.21 -3.31
N ILE A 32 -11.20 11.17 -2.06
CA ILE A 32 -10.13 12.06 -1.57
C ILE A 32 -8.75 11.63 -2.12
N GLU A 33 -8.03 12.56 -2.74
CA GLU A 33 -6.64 12.38 -3.19
C GLU A 33 -5.71 12.11 -2.00
N GLY A 34 -4.81 11.12 -2.12
CA GLY A 34 -4.02 10.62 -0.99
C GLY A 34 -4.81 9.79 0.05
N GLY A 35 -6.15 9.87 0.01
CA GLY A 35 -7.09 9.05 0.77
C GLY A 35 -7.54 9.67 2.09
N CYS A 36 -8.81 9.42 2.45
CA CYS A 36 -9.44 9.99 3.64
C CYS A 36 -8.94 9.40 4.98
N GLY A 37 -8.16 8.32 4.96
CA GLY A 37 -7.62 7.66 6.15
C GLY A 37 -8.62 6.87 7.00
N LYS A 38 -9.93 7.12 6.86
CA LYS A 38 -10.98 6.56 7.73
C LYS A 38 -11.90 5.52 7.08
N CYS A 39 -12.01 5.51 5.74
CA CYS A 39 -12.84 4.51 5.05
C CYS A 39 -12.17 3.12 5.06
N PRO A 40 -12.94 2.02 4.94
CA PRO A 40 -12.38 0.66 4.99
C PRO A 40 -11.26 0.40 3.98
N SER A 41 -11.36 0.97 2.76
CA SER A 41 -10.33 0.80 1.72
C SER A 41 -9.02 1.50 2.07
N CYS A 42 -9.08 2.73 2.61
CA CYS A 42 -7.90 3.46 3.11
C CYS A 42 -7.24 2.72 4.27
N ILE A 43 -8.03 2.23 5.24
CA ILE A 43 -7.50 1.48 6.40
C ILE A 43 -6.75 0.24 5.92
N LEU A 44 -7.35 -0.54 5.02
CA LEU A 44 -6.75 -1.75 4.47
C LEU A 44 -5.48 -1.45 3.67
N ARG A 45 -5.50 -0.43 2.79
CA ARG A 45 -4.34 0.01 1.98
C ARG A 45 -3.18 0.45 2.87
N ASN A 46 -3.45 1.29 3.88
CA ASN A 46 -2.45 1.84 4.79
C ASN A 46 -1.87 0.78 5.73
N LYS A 47 -2.70 -0.12 6.26
CA LYS A 47 -2.23 -1.26 7.07
C LYS A 47 -1.32 -2.18 6.27
N GLY A 48 -1.68 -2.45 5.00
CA GLY A 48 -0.85 -3.22 4.09
C GLY A 48 0.51 -2.57 3.85
N LEU A 49 0.53 -1.26 3.58
CA LEU A 49 1.76 -0.51 3.31
C LEU A 49 2.68 -0.51 4.53
N LYS A 50 2.14 -0.18 5.71
CA LYS A 50 2.88 -0.18 6.97
C LYS A 50 3.51 -1.55 7.24
N LYS A 51 2.73 -2.62 7.09
CA LYS A 51 3.22 -3.99 7.30
C LYS A 51 4.39 -4.31 6.36
N TYR A 52 4.26 -3.98 5.08
CA TYR A 52 5.30 -4.20 4.08
C TYR A 52 6.58 -3.41 4.39
N LEU A 53 6.48 -2.11 4.71
CA LEU A 53 7.65 -1.28 5.01
C LEU A 53 8.40 -1.76 6.27
N THR A 54 7.68 -2.21 7.30
CA THR A 54 8.30 -2.84 8.48
C THR A 54 9.04 -4.13 8.12
N GLN A 55 8.46 -4.95 7.23
CA GLN A 55 9.11 -6.18 6.75
C GLN A 55 10.34 -5.89 5.90
N LYS A 56 10.27 -4.90 5.00
CA LYS A 56 11.41 -4.46 4.17
C LYS A 56 12.56 -3.94 5.04
N GLY A 57 12.28 -3.09 6.02
CA GLY A 57 13.30 -2.57 6.94
C GLY A 57 14.03 -3.66 7.71
N ARG A 58 13.34 -4.74 8.11
CA ARG A 58 13.95 -5.91 8.78
C ARG A 58 14.82 -6.77 7.86
N LYS A 59 14.63 -6.72 6.54
CA LYS A 59 15.43 -7.48 5.56
C LYS A 59 16.72 -6.76 5.16
N ASN A 60 16.81 -5.45 5.46
CA ASN A 60 17.96 -4.62 5.13
C ASN A 60 18.94 -4.46 6.31
N VAL A 61 18.79 -5.29 7.36
CA VAL A 61 19.68 -5.44 8.52
C VAL A 61 20.19 -6.87 8.50
#